data_AF-A0ABD0RVW3-F1
#
_entry.id   AF-A0ABD0RVW3-F1
#
_cell.length_a   1.000
_cell.length_b   1.000
_cell.length_c   1.000
_cell.angle_alpha   90.00
_cell.angle_beta   90.00
_cell.angle_gamma   90.00
#
_symmetry.space_group_name_H-M   'P 1'
#
loop_
_entity.id
_entity.type
_entity.pdbx_description
1 polymer ?
#
loop_
_entity_poly.entity_id
_entity_poly.type
_entity_poly.pdbx_seq_one_letter_code
_entity_poly.pdbx_strand_id
1 'polypeptide(L)' 'PSGEIVEGDSVTLICSSDSNPPALNFSWFKGETFVGSGRIYSISNISSNHSGEYKC' A
#
# COMPACT_ATOMS: atom_id res chain seq x y z
N PRO A 1 -4.45 -14.33 0.84
CA PRO A 1 -4.78 -14.17 2.28
C PRO A 1 -6.18 -13.60 2.41
N SER A 2 -7.17 -14.47 2.60
CA SER A 2 -8.58 -14.11 2.74
C SER A 2 -8.88 -13.89 4.23
N GLY A 3 -8.19 -12.94 4.84
CA GLY A 3 -8.51 -12.44 6.17
C GLY A 3 -9.42 -11.24 6.02
N GLU A 4 -10.58 -11.26 6.65
CA GLU A 4 -11.44 -10.09 6.77
C GLU A 4 -10.65 -9.01 7.53
N ILE A 5 -10.41 -7.87 6.88
CA ILE A 5 -9.67 -6.76 7.49
C ILE A 5 -10.66 -5.98 8.34
N VAL A 6 -10.41 -5.90 9.65
CA VAL A 6 -11.34 -5.28 10.60
C VAL A 6 -10.89 -3.86 10.91
N GLU A 7 -11.82 -2.94 11.18
CA GLU A 7 -11.46 -1.59 11.60
C GLU A 7 -10.61 -1.63 12.89
N GLY A 8 -9.57 -0.80 12.94
CA GLY A 8 -8.56 -0.82 13.99
C GLY A 8 -7.33 -1.68 13.67
N ASP A 9 -7.40 -2.58 12.68
CA ASP A 9 -6.25 -3.40 12.27
C ASP A 9 -5.14 -2.56 11.63
N SER A 10 -3.96 -3.17 11.50
CA SER A 10 -2.85 -2.62 10.74
C SER A 10 -2.58 -3.48 9.51
N VAL A 11 -2.50 -2.83 8.35
CA VAL A 11 -2.26 -3.49 7.06
C VAL A 11 -0.95 -2.98 6.49
N THR A 12 -0.16 -3.89 5.94
CA THR A 12 1.09 -3.57 5.25
C THR A 12 0.99 -3.99 3.79
N LEU A 13 1.10 -3.00 2.90
CA LEU A 13 1.19 -3.21 1.46
C LEU A 13 2.67 -3.23 1.04
N ILE A 14 3.03 -4.18 0.18
CA ILE A 14 4.40 -4.35 -0.31
C ILE A 14 4.38 -4.28 -1.83
N CYS A 15 5.16 -3.37 -2.39
CA CYS A 15 5.37 -3.28 -3.82
C CYS A 15 6.58 -4.13 -4.23
N SER A 16 6.45 -4.88 -5.31
CA SER A 16 7.54 -5.67 -5.88
C SER A 16 7.57 -5.49 -7.38
N SER A 17 8.76 -5.22 -7.92
CA SER A 17 9.02 -5.13 -9.37
C SER A 17 10.24 -5.96 -9.70
N ASP A 18 10.09 -6.87 -10.67
CA ASP A 18 11.18 -7.70 -11.19
C ASP A 18 11.92 -6.94 -12.30
N SER A 19 12.57 -5.83 -11.92
CA SER A 19 13.37 -4.99 -12.84
C SER A 19 14.86 -5.35 -12.75
N ASN A 20 15.57 -5.23 -13.88
CA ASN A 20 17.04 -5.33 -13.94
C ASN A 20 17.60 -4.13 -14.74
N PRO A 21 18.16 -3.10 -14.09
CA PRO A 21 18.54 -3.03 -12.68
C PRO A 21 17.34 -2.94 -11.71
N PRO A 22 17.53 -3.28 -10.42
CA PRO A 22 16.45 -3.28 -9.43
C PRO A 22 15.75 -1.93 -9.32
N ALA A 23 14.43 -1.95 -9.20
CA ALA A 23 13.67 -0.76 -8.88
C ALA A 23 13.96 -0.33 -7.42
N LEU A 24 14.50 0.87 -7.25
CA LEU A 24 14.78 1.45 -5.93
C LEU A 24 13.73 2.47 -5.49
N ASN A 25 13.00 3.05 -6.44
CA ASN A 25 12.00 4.08 -6.20
C ASN A 25 10.61 3.52 -6.45
N PHE A 26 9.80 3.46 -5.39
CA PHE A 26 8.39 3.09 -5.45
C PHE A 26 7.55 4.25 -4.94
N SER A 27 6.40 4.46 -5.56
CA SER A 27 5.44 5.49 -5.20
C SER A 27 4.08 4.85 -5.05
N TRP A 28 3.37 5.22 -3.98
CA TRP A 28 2.04 4.73 -3.68
C TRP A 28 1.00 5.80 -3.99
N PHE A 29 -0.05 5.36 -4.67
CA PHE A 29 -1.20 6.17 -5.01
C PHE A 29 -2.47 5.50 -4.52
N LYS A 30 -3.38 6.28 -3.95
CA LYS A 30 -4.75 5.87 -3.66
C LYS A 30 -5.67 6.59 -4.63
N GLY A 31 -6.20 5.86 -5.61
CA GLY A 31 -6.80 6.49 -6.80
C GLY A 31 -5.75 7.34 -7.53
N GLU A 32 -5.99 8.65 -7.63
CA GLU A 32 -5.07 9.62 -8.26
C GLU A 32 -4.22 10.40 -7.25
N THR A 33 -4.39 10.14 -5.95
CA THR A 33 -3.69 10.88 -4.89
C THR A 33 -2.42 10.15 -4.46
N PHE A 34 -1.29 10.85 -4.45
CA PHE A 34 -0.04 10.32 -3.88
C PHE A 34 -0.16 10.21 -2.35
N VAL A 35 0.14 9.02 -1.82
CA VAL A 35 0.02 8.73 -0.37
C VAL A 35 1.34 8.36 0.31
N GLY A 36 2.39 8.08 -0.46
CA GLY A 36 3.69 7.79 0.11
C GLY A 36 4.71 7.26 -0.89
N SER A 37 5.97 7.20 -0.48
CA SER A 37 7.06 6.62 -1.26
C SER A 37 7.75 5.51 -0.46
N GLY A 38 8.37 4.59 -1.20
CA GLY A 38 9.05 3.44 -0.64
C GLY A 38 8.34 2.12 -0.94
N ARG A 39 9.09 1.02 -0.77
CA ARG A 39 8.63 -0.33 -1.12
C ARG A 39 7.49 -0.82 -0.22
N ILE A 40 7.45 -0.35 1.02
CA ILE A 40 6.51 -0.78 2.05
C ILE A 40 5.63 0.40 2.42
N TYR A 41 4.31 0.21 2.35
CA TYR A 41 3.32 1.20 2.81
C TYR A 41 2.50 0.59 3.94
N SER A 42 2.57 1.21 5.11
CA SER A 42 1.89 0.72 6.31
C SER A 42 0.73 1.64 6.67
N ILE A 43 -0.44 1.05 6.81
CA ILE A 43 -1.66 1.72 7.28
C ILE A 43 -1.97 1.16 8.65
N SER A 44 -1.90 1.99 9.68
CA SER A 44 -2.26 1.61 11.05
C SER A 44 -3.66 2.10 11.38
N ASN A 45 -4.39 1.35 12.21
CA ASN A 45 -5.74 1.71 12.63
C ASN A 45 -6.65 1.95 11.41
N ILE A 46 -6.80 0.89 10.61
CA ILE A 46 -7.57 0.94 9.38
C ILE A 46 -9.03 1.28 9.67
N SER A 47 -9.67 1.94 8.72
CA SER A 47 -11.06 2.39 8.84
C SER A 47 -11.67 2.47 7.45
N SER A 48 -12.98 2.66 7.37
CA SER A 48 -13.69 2.90 6.11
C SER A 48 -13.04 3.96 5.21
N ASN A 49 -12.38 4.98 5.77
CA ASN A 49 -11.65 6.00 5.00
C ASN A 49 -10.41 5.48 4.26
N HIS A 50 -9.84 4.35 4.69
CA HIS A 50 -8.70 3.72 4.05
C HIS A 50 -9.12 2.78 2.92
N SER A 51 -10.41 2.50 2.77
CA SER A 51 -10.94 1.71 1.65
C SER A 51 -10.65 2.38 0.30
N GLY A 52 -10.46 1.55 -0.73
CA GLY A 52 -10.22 1.98 -2.10
C GLY A 52 -9.11 1.18 -2.79
N GLU A 53 -8.82 1.57 -4.02
CA GLU A 53 -7.77 0.96 -4.84
C GLU A 53 -6.43 1.68 -4.61
N TYR A 54 -5.41 0.90 -4.26
CA TYR A 54 -4.03 1.36 -4.13
C TYR A 54 -3.20 0.87 -5.30
N LYS A 55 -2.38 1.77 -5.85
CA LYS A 55 -1.44 1.49 -6.93
C LYS A 55 -0.02 1.79 -6.48
N CYS A 56 0.85 0.86 -6.81
CA CYS A 56 2.27 1.00 -6.99
C CYS A 56 2.59 0.25 -8.30
#